data_AF-A0A1C3NWV0-F1
#
_entry.id   AF-A0A1C3NWV0-F1
#
_cell.length_a   1.000
_cell.length_b   1.000
_cell.length_c   1.000
_cell.angle_alpha   90.00
_cell.angle_beta   90.00
_cell.angle_gamma   90.00
#
_symmetry.space_group_name_H-M   'P 1'
#
loop_
_entity.id
_entity.type
_entity.pdbx_description
1 polymer ?
#
loop_
_entity_poly.entity_id
_entity_poly.type
_entity_poly.pdbx_seq_one_letter_code
_entity_poly.pdbx_strand_id
1 'polypeptide(L)'
;MSVSTVRQIQHGGKGRRVQNKTLMALARALDWPDDHLIRVLVGDQVSDAPAGVAVREVLAGIGRIEQQLADMSHRLAAVEELVTVQGTNR
;
A
#
# COMPACT_ATOMS: atom_id res chain seq x y z
N MET A 1 13.85 3.47 1.80
CA MET A 1 15.24 2.96 1.70
C MET A 1 15.56 2.69 0.24
N SER A 2 16.73 3.08 -0.26
CA SER A 2 17.03 3.21 -1.70
C SER A 2 17.54 1.92 -2.34
N VAL A 3 17.20 1.70 -3.62
CA VAL A 3 17.68 0.59 -4.49
C VAL A 3 19.21 0.53 -4.57
N SER A 4 19.88 1.66 -4.34
CA SER A 4 21.35 1.74 -4.25
C SER A 4 21.92 0.92 -3.08
N THR A 5 21.22 0.85 -1.94
CA THR A 5 21.64 0.04 -0.79
C THR A 5 21.61 -1.45 -1.11
N VAL A 6 20.61 -1.90 -1.88
CA VAL A 6 20.50 -3.31 -2.31
C VAL A 6 21.61 -3.68 -3.29
N ARG A 7 21.91 -2.81 -4.26
CA ARG A 7 23.03 -3.03 -5.21
C ARG A 7 24.39 -3.09 -4.51
N GLN A 8 24.61 -2.26 -3.49
CA GLN A 8 25.86 -2.26 -2.73
C GLN A 8 26.05 -3.55 -1.91
N ILE A 9 24.96 -4.16 -1.45
CA ILE A 9 24.97 -5.47 -0.80
C ILE A 9 25.22 -6.59 -1.82
N GLN A 10 24.61 -6.51 -3.01
CA GLN A 10 24.81 -7.49 -4.10
C GLN A 10 26.24 -7.50 -4.65
N HIS A 11 26.86 -6.33 -4.78
CA HIS A 11 28.25 -6.18 -5.20
C HIS A 11 29.24 -6.29 -4.04
N GLY A 12 28.84 -6.91 -2.93
CA GLY A 12 29.56 -7.00 -1.66
C GLY A 12 31.06 -6.86 -1.86
N GLY A 13 31.67 -5.83 -1.23
CA GLY A 13 32.94 -5.18 -1.60
C GLY A 13 34.22 -6.03 -1.71
N LYS A 14 34.10 -7.36 -1.84
CA LYS A 14 35.14 -8.35 -2.12
C LYS A 14 34.63 -9.53 -2.98
N GLY A 15 33.80 -9.28 -4.00
CA GLY A 15 33.54 -10.26 -5.09
C GLY A 15 32.82 -11.56 -4.69
N ARG A 16 32.15 -11.62 -3.53
CA ARG A 16 31.43 -12.81 -3.08
C ARG A 16 29.98 -12.74 -3.56
N ARG A 17 29.62 -13.60 -4.53
CA ARG A 17 28.22 -13.80 -4.96
C ARG A 17 27.33 -14.02 -3.73
N VAL A 18 26.29 -13.20 -3.57
CA VAL A 18 25.29 -13.40 -2.51
C VAL A 18 24.59 -14.74 -2.78
N GLN A 19 24.58 -15.63 -1.79
CA GLN A 19 23.94 -16.95 -1.94
C GLN A 19 22.42 -16.77 -1.97
N ASN A 20 21.72 -17.54 -2.81
CA ASN A 20 20.24 -17.51 -2.92
C ASN A 20 19.55 -17.64 -1.56
N LYS A 21 20.10 -18.45 -0.64
CA LYS A 21 19.60 -18.60 0.73
C LYS A 21 19.58 -17.30 1.52
N THR A 22 20.56 -16.42 1.31
CA THR A 22 20.66 -15.12 1.96
C THR A 22 19.63 -14.17 1.37
N LEU A 23 19.44 -14.20 0.05
CA LEU A 23 18.40 -13.42 -0.63
C LEU A 23 16.99 -13.84 -0.18
N MET A 24 16.74 -15.13 -0.02
CA MET A 24 15.47 -15.62 0.53
C MET A 24 15.24 -15.17 1.97
N ALA A 25 16.26 -15.25 2.84
CA ALA A 25 16.14 -14.80 4.22
C ALA A 25 15.88 -13.28 4.31
N LEU A 26 16.51 -12.50 3.44
CA LEU A 26 16.26 -11.06 3.30
C LEU A 26 14.84 -10.77 2.80
N ALA A 27 14.34 -11.49 1.80
CA ALA A 27 12.99 -11.33 1.29
C ALA A 27 11.94 -11.60 2.39
N ARG A 28 12.10 -12.70 3.14
CA ARG A 28 11.23 -13.00 4.30
C ARG A 28 11.29 -11.94 5.38
N ALA A 29 12.48 -11.43 5.70
CA ALA A 29 12.63 -10.36 6.71
C ALA A 29 11.95 -9.05 6.28
N LEU A 30 11.73 -8.86 4.98
CA LEU A 30 11.03 -7.72 4.39
C LEU A 30 9.55 -8.03 4.09
N ASP A 31 9.06 -9.20 4.50
CA ASP A 31 7.70 -9.71 4.24
C ASP A 31 7.37 -9.80 2.73
N TRP A 32 8.38 -10.15 1.93
CA TRP A 32 8.27 -10.37 0.49
C TRP A 32 8.35 -11.87 0.14
N PRO A 33 7.82 -12.28 -1.03
CA PRO A 33 7.97 -13.65 -1.52
C PRO A 33 9.44 -14.10 -1.54
N ASP A 34 9.71 -15.33 -1.12
CA ASP A 34 11.07 -15.88 -0.93
C ASP A 34 12.01 -15.68 -2.14
N ASP A 35 11.46 -15.78 -3.34
CA ASP A 35 12.20 -15.70 -4.60
C ASP A 35 12.21 -14.29 -5.20
N HIS A 36 11.54 -13.31 -4.57
CA HIS A 36 11.41 -11.94 -5.06
C HIS A 36 12.78 -11.31 -5.38
N LEU A 37 13.72 -11.35 -4.43
CA LEU A 37 15.07 -10.78 -4.63
C LEU A 37 15.92 -11.58 -5.63
N ILE A 38 15.62 -12.86 -5.84
CA ILE A 38 16.27 -13.70 -6.85
C ILE A 38 15.75 -13.32 -8.24
N ARG A 39 14.44 -13.13 -8.39
CA ARG A 39 13.82 -12.68 -9.66
C ARG A 39 14.30 -11.28 -10.06
N VAL A 40 14.39 -10.35 -9.10
CA VAL A 40 15.00 -9.02 -9.33
C VAL A 40 16.44 -9.16 -9.83
N LEU A 41 17.23 -10.06 -9.23
CA LEU A 41 18.64 -10.26 -9.61
C LEU A 41 18.79 -10.83 -11.03
N VAL A 42 17.88 -11.70 -11.45
CA VAL A 42 17.88 -12.32 -12.79
C VAL A 42 17.32 -11.37 -13.86
N GLY A 43 16.79 -10.21 -13.47
CA GLY A 43 16.17 -9.24 -14.39
C GLY A 43 14.80 -9.69 -14.89
N ASP A 44 14.19 -10.67 -14.23
CA ASP A 44 12.80 -11.02 -14.47
C ASP A 44 11.94 -9.87 -13.94
N GLN A 45 10.99 -9.41 -14.75
CA GLN A 45 10.09 -8.31 -14.37
C GLN A 45 9.24 -8.79 -13.21
N VAL A 46 9.71 -8.52 -11.99
CA VAL A 46 8.99 -8.90 -10.77
C VAL A 46 7.70 -8.12 -10.76
N SER A 47 6.61 -8.80 -11.12
CA SER A 47 5.29 -8.26 -10.94
C SER A 47 5.10 -8.09 -9.43
N ASP A 48 5.05 -6.83 -8.97
CA ASP A 48 4.76 -6.46 -7.59
C ASP A 48 3.37 -6.99 -7.19
N ALA A 49 3.30 -8.22 -6.68
CA ALA A 49 2.08 -8.77 -6.12
C ALA A 49 2.44 -9.74 -4.99
N PRO A 50 2.33 -9.24 -3.75
CA PRO A 50 1.02 -9.14 -3.09
C PRO A 50 0.53 -7.71 -2.80
N ALA A 51 1.38 -6.68 -2.97
CA ALA A 51 1.05 -5.30 -2.63
C ALA A 51 -0.14 -4.72 -3.42
N GLY A 52 -0.32 -5.12 -4.69
CA GLY A 52 -1.40 -4.59 -5.52
C GLY A 52 -2.82 -4.96 -5.06
N VAL A 53 -3.00 -6.10 -4.38
CA VAL A 53 -4.31 -6.49 -3.83
C VAL A 53 -4.61 -5.69 -2.58
N ALA A 54 -3.66 -5.61 -1.64
CA ALA A 54 -3.80 -4.80 -0.43
C ALA A 54 -4.03 -3.32 -0.74
N VAL A 55 -3.31 -2.74 -1.72
CA VAL A 55 -3.52 -1.35 -2.15
C VAL A 55 -4.92 -1.15 -2.73
N ARG A 56 -5.43 -2.08 -3.55
CA ARG A 56 -6.80 -1.99 -4.07
C ARG A 56 -7.86 -2.08 -2.96
N GLU A 57 -7.67 -2.94 -1.98
CA GLU A 57 -8.58 -3.07 -0.83
C GLU A 57 -8.58 -1.80 0.04
N VAL A 58 -7.41 -1.21 0.28
CA VAL A 58 -7.28 0.06 1.00
C VAL A 58 -7.98 1.18 0.25
N LEU A 59 -7.75 1.33 -1.05
CA LEU A 59 -8.41 2.34 -1.88
C LEU A 59 -9.93 2.15 -1.92
N ALA A 60 -10.41 0.90 -2.01
CA ALA A 60 -11.83 0.60 -1.93
C ALA A 60 -12.41 0.95 -0.54
N GLY A 61 -11.63 0.75 0.53
CA GLY A 61 -11.99 1.17 1.88
C GLY A 61 -12.13 2.68 2.01
N ILE A 62 -11.17 3.44 1.47
CA ILE A 62 -11.20 4.91 1.45
C ILE A 62 -12.44 5.40 0.71
N GLY A 63 -12.73 4.87 -0.49
CA GLY A 63 -13.91 5.28 -1.26
C GLY A 63 -15.24 5.01 -0.52
N ARG A 64 -15.34 3.92 0.25
CA ARG A 64 -16.52 3.67 1.10
C ARG A 64 -16.66 4.70 2.22
N ILE A 65 -15.56 5.09 2.86
CA ILE A 65 -15.55 6.10 3.92
C ILE A 65 -15.96 7.47 3.36
N GLU A 66 -15.40 7.87 2.21
CA GLU A 66 -15.75 9.11 1.53
C GLU A 66 -17.24 9.17 1.18
N GLN A 67 -17.79 8.07 0.64
CA GLN A 67 -19.22 7.98 0.32
C GLN A 67 -20.10 8.09 1.57
N GLN A 68 -19.71 7.43 2.67
CA GLN A 68 -20.46 7.50 3.92
C GLN A 68 -20.40 8.91 4.52
N LEU A 69 -19.27 9.60 4.43
CA LEU A 69 -19.14 10.98 4.88
C LEU A 69 -20.02 11.93 4.07
N ALA A 70 -20.06 11.76 2.74
CA ALA A 70 -20.92 12.54 1.87
C ALA A 70 -22.41 12.36 2.20
N ASP A 71 -22.86 11.11 2.47
CA ASP A 71 -24.23 10.83 2.91
C ASP A 71 -24.55 11.53 4.25
N MET A 72 -23.65 11.41 5.23
CA MET A 72 -23.80 12.05 6.53
C MET A 72 -23.89 13.58 6.41
N SER A 73 -23.02 14.20 5.61
CA SER A 73 -23.07 15.64 5.36
C SER A 73 -24.37 16.07 4.69
N HIS A 74 -24.87 15.29 3.73
CA HIS A 74 -26.13 15.61 3.06
C HIS A 74 -27.34 15.51 4.00
N ARG A 75 -27.38 14.47 4.83
CA ARG A 75 -28.42 14.30 5.85
C ARG A 75 -28.38 15.39 6.91
N LEU A 76 -27.18 15.80 7.33
CA LEU A 76 -27.03 16.90 8.29
C LEU A 76 -27.58 18.20 7.72
N ALA A 77 -27.24 18.53 6.47
CA ALA A 77 -27.77 19.72 5.79
C ALA A 77 -29.31 19.71 5.71
N ALA A 78 -29.91 18.56 5.41
CA ALA A 78 -31.37 18.42 5.38
C ALA A 78 -32.00 18.64 6.77
N VAL A 79 -31.36 18.15 7.84
CA VAL A 79 -31.83 18.37 9.21
C VAL A 79 -31.71 19.85 9.61
N GLU A 80 -30.61 20.50 9.25
CA GLU A 80 -30.40 21.94 9.51
C GLU A 80 -31.46 22.80 8.82
N GLU A 81 -31.82 22.48 7.57
CA GLU A 81 -32.90 23.16 6.84
C GLU A 81 -34.27 22.95 7.51
N LEU A 82 -34.59 21.72 7.91
CA LEU A 82 -35.85 21.44 8.62
C LEU A 82 -35.96 22.20 9.95
N VAL A 83 -34.85 22.26 10.71
CA VAL A 83 -34.81 22.98 12.00
C VAL A 83 -34.96 24.49 11.79
N THR A 84 -34.31 25.07 10.78
CA THR A 84 -34.42 26.51 10.48
C THR A 84 -35.83 26.88 9.98
N VAL A 85 -36.46 26.04 9.17
CA VAL A 85 -37.85 26.23 8.72
C VAL A 85 -38.83 26.14 9.89
N GLN A 86 -38.67 25.16 10.80
CA GLN A 86 -39.52 25.05 12.00
C GLN A 86 -39.33 26.20 12.99
N GLY A 87 -38.12 26.73 13.13
CA GLY A 87 -37.81 27.87 13.99
C GLY A 87 -38.39 29.20 13.49
N THR A 88 -38.59 29.35 12.17
CA THR A 88 -39.15 30.56 11.56
C THR A 88 -40.68 30.59 11.61
N ASN A 89 -41.33 29.45 11.81
CA ASN A 89 -42.79 29.31 11.86
C ASN A 89 -43.35 29.39 13.30
N ARG A 90 -42.56 29.94 14.25
CA ARG A 90 -42.89 30.07 15.67
C ARG A 90 -42.67 31.51 16.12
#